data_AF-A0A4Y2PFE9-F1
#
_entry.id   AF-A0A4Y2PFE9-F1
#
_cell.length_a   1.000
_cell.length_b   1.000
_cell.length_c   1.000
_cell.angle_alpha   90.00
_cell.angle_beta   90.00
_cell.angle_gamma   90.00
#
_symmetry.space_group_name_H-M   'P 1'
#
loop_
_entity.id
_entity.type
_entity.pdbx_description
1 polymer ?
#
loop_
_entity_poly.entity_id
_entity_poly.type
_entity_poly.pdbx_seq_one_letter_code
_entity_poly.pdbx_strand_id
1 'polypeptide(L)'
;MVTSVLRTQKDIQTEEIGTNNVKCTPLVEHEKRLFLSLNIKLGLIKNFVKATDKESGGFKHLRGRFIQLSGAKLKEDTFVGTQIRKLICDSVFESKLNKEELAAWKSFVKLMKW
;
A
#
# COMPACT_ATOMS: atom_id res chain seq x y z
N MET A 1 59.06 -9.58 -43.12
CA MET A 1 58.52 -8.43 -42.35
C MET A 1 57.38 -7.87 -43.17
N VAL A 2 56.12 -7.91 -42.75
CA VAL A 2 55.54 -7.16 -41.63
C VAL A 2 54.40 -7.98 -41.00
N THR A 3 54.45 -8.13 -39.68
CA THR A 3 53.39 -8.68 -38.84
C THR A 3 52.31 -7.63 -38.62
N SER A 4 51.05 -7.94 -38.92
CA SER A 4 49.92 -7.13 -38.45
C SER A 4 48.99 -7.98 -37.58
N VAL A 5 48.88 -7.47 -36.37
CA VAL A 5 48.35 -8.04 -35.14
C VAL A 5 46.83 -8.13 -35.19
N LEU A 6 46.30 -9.28 -34.76
CA LEU A 6 44.91 -9.50 -34.40
C LEU A 6 44.46 -8.45 -33.35
N ARG A 7 43.70 -7.44 -33.77
CA ARG A 7 42.98 -6.59 -32.82
C ARG A 7 41.63 -7.26 -32.53
N THR A 8 41.60 -7.95 -31.40
CA THR A 8 40.43 -8.59 -30.81
C THR A 8 39.26 -7.62 -30.67
N GLN A 9 38.08 -8.12 -31.04
CA GLN A 9 36.78 -7.53 -30.85
C GLN A 9 36.41 -7.52 -29.35
N LYS A 10 36.96 -6.53 -28.64
CA LYS A 10 36.58 -5.99 -27.33
C LYS A 10 36.71 -4.48 -27.57
N ASP A 11 35.71 -3.62 -27.53
CA ASP A 11 34.62 -3.50 -26.57
C ASP A 11 33.47 -2.73 -27.26
N ILE A 12 32.44 -3.43 -27.73
CA ILE A 12 31.16 -2.76 -27.99
C ILE A 12 30.31 -3.14 -26.79
N GLN A 13 30.39 -2.36 -25.71
CA GLN A 13 29.34 -2.38 -24.71
C GLN A 13 28.09 -1.80 -25.37
N THR A 14 27.19 -2.69 -25.78
CA THR A 14 25.85 -2.34 -26.20
C THR A 14 25.10 -1.80 -24.98
N GLU A 15 25.25 -0.51 -24.70
CA GLU A 15 24.40 0.16 -23.72
C GLU A 15 23.02 0.37 -24.35
N GLU A 16 22.05 -0.43 -23.92
CA GLU A 16 20.65 -0.22 -24.29
C GLU A 16 20.19 1.14 -23.75
N ILE A 17 19.72 1.99 -24.66
CA ILE A 17 19.16 3.30 -24.35
C ILE A 17 18.02 3.12 -23.35
N GLY A 18 18.21 3.65 -22.13
CA GLY A 18 17.18 3.70 -21.08
C GLY A 18 17.52 2.97 -19.78
N THR A 19 18.63 2.24 -19.71
CA THR A 19 19.00 1.44 -18.52
C THR A 19 19.84 2.19 -17.47
N ASN A 20 20.50 3.28 -17.86
CA ASN A 20 21.48 3.99 -17.03
C ASN A 20 20.94 5.16 -16.18
N ASN A 21 19.61 5.38 -16.14
CA ASN A 21 19.06 6.57 -15.47
C ASN A 21 19.06 6.48 -13.93
N VAL A 22 19.38 5.31 -13.37
CA VAL A 22 19.45 5.09 -11.92
C VAL A 22 20.87 4.68 -11.56
N LYS A 23 21.71 5.67 -11.24
CA LYS A 23 23.12 5.46 -10.87
C LYS A 23 23.34 4.73 -9.54
N CYS A 24 22.34 4.67 -8.67
CA CYS A 24 22.49 4.14 -7.32
C CYS A 24 21.61 2.92 -7.11
N THR A 25 22.23 1.81 -6.71
CA THR A 25 21.50 0.65 -6.20
C THR A 25 20.69 1.06 -4.96
N PRO A 26 19.38 0.75 -4.91
CA PRO A 26 18.53 1.16 -3.80
C PRO A 26 18.97 0.47 -2.50
N LEU A 27 19.35 1.25 -1.48
CA LEU A 27 19.75 0.76 -0.15
C LEU A 27 18.66 -0.04 0.59
N VAL A 28 17.41 0.08 0.14
CA VAL A 28 16.23 -0.57 0.74
C VAL A 28 15.41 -1.20 -0.38
N GLU A 29 15.01 -2.46 -0.23
CA GLU A 29 14.12 -3.14 -1.17
C GLU A 29 12.87 -2.30 -1.49
N HIS A 30 12.53 -2.23 -2.78
CA HIS A 30 11.41 -1.43 -3.29
C HIS A 30 10.07 -1.83 -2.64
N GLU A 31 9.89 -3.12 -2.31
CA GLU A 31 8.69 -3.64 -1.63
C GLU A 31 8.53 -3.19 -0.18
N LYS A 32 9.60 -2.72 0.47
CA LYS A 32 9.60 -2.27 1.87
C LYS A 32 9.49 -0.75 2.01
N ARG A 33 9.43 -0.01 0.90
CA ARG A 33 9.63 1.46 0.88
C ARG A 33 8.42 2.28 0.43
N LEU A 34 7.23 1.69 0.34
CA LEU A 34 6.01 2.48 0.16
C LEU A 34 5.65 3.20 1.46
N PHE A 35 6.45 4.22 1.80
CA PHE A 35 6.06 5.27 2.74
C PHE A 35 4.98 6.11 2.07
N LEU A 36 3.80 5.52 1.90
CA LEU A 36 2.61 6.26 1.52
C LEU A 36 2.43 7.36 2.57
N SER A 37 2.49 8.62 2.13
CA SER A 37 2.20 9.76 2.97
C SER A 37 0.89 9.51 3.72
N LEU A 38 0.81 9.99 4.96
CA LEU A 38 -0.34 9.78 5.83
C LEU A 38 -1.66 10.09 5.10
N ASN A 39 -1.69 11.17 4.30
CA ASN A 39 -2.86 11.58 3.52
C ASN A 39 -3.37 10.50 2.54
N ILE A 40 -2.48 9.72 1.93
CA ILE A 40 -2.85 8.62 1.03
C ILE A 40 -3.44 7.45 1.84
N LYS A 41 -2.79 7.12 2.96
CA LYS A 41 -3.26 6.07 3.89
C LYS A 41 -4.65 6.39 4.43
N LEU A 42 -4.91 7.66 4.79
CA LEU A 42 -6.23 8.14 5.21
C LEU A 42 -7.26 8.04 4.08
N GLY A 43 -6.89 8.46 2.87
CA GLY A 43 -7.75 8.37 1.69
C GLY A 43 -8.17 6.93 1.36
N LEU A 44 -7.27 5.96 1.50
CA LEU A 44 -7.56 4.54 1.28
C LEU A 44 -8.60 3.99 2.26
N ILE A 45 -8.52 4.34 3.55
CA ILE A 45 -9.54 3.92 4.53
C ILE A 45 -10.88 4.54 4.23
N LYS A 46 -10.89 5.83 3.90
CA LYS A 46 -12.13 6.51 3.54
C LYS A 46 -12.80 5.81 2.35
N ASN A 47 -12.03 5.42 1.35
CA ASN A 47 -12.53 4.66 0.21
C ASN A 47 -13.01 3.25 0.60
N PHE A 48 -12.26 2.54 1.45
CA PHE A 48 -12.66 1.22 1.97
C PHE A 48 -14.00 1.29 2.69
N VAL A 49 -14.15 2.22 3.64
CA VAL A 49 -15.39 2.41 4.40
C VAL A 49 -16.55 2.84 3.50
N LYS A 50 -16.28 3.66 2.47
CA LYS A 50 -17.31 4.09 1.51
C LYS A 50 -17.80 2.95 0.61
N ALA A 51 -16.91 2.02 0.25
CA ALA A 51 -17.17 0.85 -0.58
C ALA A 51 -17.73 -0.34 0.20
N THR A 52 -17.49 -0.42 1.51
CA THR A 52 -18.05 -1.43 2.42
C THR A 52 -19.57 -1.30 2.43
N ASP A 53 -20.27 -2.43 2.36
CA ASP A 53 -21.73 -2.42 2.38
C ASP A 53 -22.25 -1.95 3.75
N LYS A 54 -23.31 -1.12 3.75
CA LYS A 54 -23.83 -0.52 5.00
C LYS A 54 -24.44 -1.57 5.94
N GLU A 55 -24.91 -2.68 5.40
CA GLU A 55 -25.51 -3.77 6.16
C GLU A 55 -24.48 -4.83 6.57
N SER A 56 -23.23 -4.73 6.10
CA SER A 56 -22.18 -5.68 6.45
C SER A 56 -21.84 -5.64 7.94
N GLY A 57 -21.45 -6.81 8.47
CA GLY A 57 -21.03 -6.93 9.87
C GLY A 57 -19.88 -5.99 10.21
N GLY A 58 -18.94 -5.81 9.27
CA GLY A 58 -17.82 -4.88 9.39
C GLY A 58 -18.27 -3.43 9.52
N PHE A 59 -19.20 -2.96 8.66
CA PHE A 59 -19.70 -1.59 8.75
C PHE A 59 -20.50 -1.33 10.05
N LYS A 60 -21.32 -2.30 10.47
CA LYS A 60 -22.04 -2.25 11.75
C LYS A 60 -21.07 -2.17 12.94
N HIS A 61 -19.98 -2.94 12.92
CA HIS A 61 -18.93 -2.88 13.92
C HIS A 61 -18.19 -1.55 13.94
N LEU A 62 -17.86 -0.99 12.77
CA LEU A 62 -17.27 0.35 12.64
C LEU A 62 -18.21 1.41 13.23
N ARG A 63 -19.50 1.39 12.88
CA ARG A 63 -20.51 2.31 13.43
C ARG A 63 -20.64 2.20 14.95
N GLY A 64 -20.56 0.99 15.50
CA GLY A 64 -20.62 0.74 16.95
C GLY A 64 -19.33 1.08 17.70
N ARG A 65 -18.16 0.99 17.06
CA ARG A 65 -16.89 1.41 17.67
C ARG A 65 -16.71 2.92 17.62
N PHE A 66 -17.13 3.52 16.53
CA PHE A 66 -17.08 4.95 16.31
C PHE A 66 -18.46 5.58 16.59
N ILE A 67 -19.09 5.28 17.74
CA ILE A 67 -20.42 5.83 18.10
C ILE A 67 -20.49 7.37 18.01
N GLN A 68 -19.37 8.07 18.23
CA GLN A 68 -19.26 9.52 18.02
C GLN A 68 -19.33 9.95 16.55
N LEU A 69 -19.02 9.06 15.61
CA LEU A 69 -19.12 9.25 14.17
C LEU A 69 -20.47 8.69 13.72
N SER A 70 -21.47 9.55 13.56
CA SER A 70 -22.73 9.17 12.90
C SER A 70 -22.42 8.50 11.55
N GLY A 71 -23.32 7.63 11.05
CA GLY A 71 -23.08 6.93 9.77
C GLY A 71 -22.78 7.86 8.58
N ALA A 72 -23.23 9.13 8.64
CA ALA A 72 -22.86 10.18 7.70
C ALA A 72 -21.40 10.65 7.93
N LYS A 73 -20.99 10.86 9.18
CA LYS A 73 -19.63 11.23 9.57
C LYS A 73 -18.60 10.12 9.30
N LEU A 74 -18.96 8.83 9.33
CA LEU A 74 -18.04 7.75 8.95
C LEU A 74 -17.60 7.81 7.46
N LYS A 75 -18.42 8.41 6.59
CA LYS A 75 -18.08 8.65 5.18
C LYS A 75 -17.32 9.96 4.96
N GLU A 76 -17.39 10.89 5.90
CA GLU A 76 -16.99 12.29 5.70
C GLU A 76 -15.81 12.71 6.58
N ASP A 77 -15.61 12.03 7.71
CA ASP A 77 -14.67 12.43 8.76
C ASP A 77 -13.22 11.97 8.53
N THR A 78 -12.31 12.67 9.20
CA THR A 78 -10.87 12.48 9.14
C THR A 78 -10.46 11.38 10.11
N PHE A 79 -10.24 10.16 9.62
CA PHE A 79 -9.64 9.11 10.44
C PHE A 79 -8.31 9.58 11.02
N VAL A 80 -8.17 9.51 12.34
CA VAL A 80 -6.89 9.81 13.00
C VAL A 80 -6.02 8.55 12.95
N GLY A 81 -4.71 8.68 12.72
CA GLY A 81 -3.78 7.55 12.69
C GLY A 81 -3.95 6.56 13.86
N THR A 82 -4.26 7.06 15.06
CA THR A 82 -4.52 6.23 16.25
C THR A 82 -5.77 5.35 16.12
N GLN A 83 -6.84 5.85 15.51
CA GLN A 83 -8.06 5.08 15.28
C GLN A 83 -7.82 3.94 14.28
N ILE A 84 -7.01 4.21 13.26
CA ILE A 84 -6.62 3.24 12.23
C ILE A 84 -5.81 2.12 12.85
N ARG A 85 -4.81 2.46 13.68
CA ARG A 85 -4.01 1.46 14.40
C ARG A 85 -4.88 0.57 15.28
N LYS A 86 -5.82 1.14 16.02
CA LYS A 86 -6.79 0.38 16.83
C LYS A 86 -7.66 -0.53 15.97
N LEU A 87 -8.05 -0.10 14.77
CA LEU A 87 -8.85 -0.90 13.85
C LEU A 87 -8.05 -2.05 13.23
N ILE A 88 -6.78 -1.83 12.86
CA ILE A 88 -5.88 -2.86 12.34
C ILE A 88 -5.62 -3.95 13.39
N CYS A 89 -5.50 -3.59 14.66
CA CYS A 89 -5.28 -4.54 15.75
C CYS A 89 -6.55 -5.27 16.23
N ASP A 90 -7.72 -4.96 15.67
CA ASP A 90 -8.96 -5.55 16.15
C ASP A 90 -9.34 -6.82 15.39
N SER A 91 -9.12 -7.95 16.04
CA SER A 91 -9.51 -9.28 15.54
C SER A 91 -11.03 -9.45 15.39
N VAL A 92 -11.83 -8.74 16.22
CA VAL A 92 -13.29 -8.83 16.13
C VAL A 92 -13.77 -8.22 14.83
N PHE A 93 -13.25 -7.06 14.43
CA PHE A 93 -13.55 -6.44 13.15
C PHE A 93 -13.24 -7.38 11.98
N GLU A 94 -12.05 -7.99 11.96
CA GLU A 94 -11.65 -8.92 10.89
C GLU A 94 -12.63 -10.10 10.77
N SER A 95 -13.12 -10.63 11.90
CA SER A 95 -14.10 -11.72 11.92
C SER A 95 -15.49 -11.34 11.42
N LYS A 96 -15.81 -10.04 11.37
CA LYS A 96 -17.12 -9.51 10.95
C LYS A 96 -17.16 -9.11 9.47
N LEU A 97 -16.02 -9.15 8.78
CA LEU A 97 -15.91 -8.82 7.36
C LEU A 97 -16.39 -9.98 6.48
N ASN A 98 -17.02 -9.64 5.36
CA ASN A 98 -17.33 -10.59 4.31
C ASN A 98 -16.04 -11.07 3.61
N LYS A 99 -16.10 -12.17 2.85
CA LYS A 99 -14.91 -12.76 2.20
C LYS A 99 -14.14 -11.75 1.32
N GLU A 100 -14.87 -10.95 0.54
CA GLU A 100 -14.29 -9.92 -0.33
C GLU A 100 -13.71 -8.74 0.45
N GLU A 101 -14.45 -8.25 1.44
CA GLU A 101 -14.01 -7.17 2.33
C GLU A 101 -12.76 -7.59 3.12
N LEU A 102 -12.70 -8.85 3.56
CA LEU A 102 -11.56 -9.44 4.26
C LEU A 102 -10.31 -9.51 3.37
N ALA A 103 -10.47 -9.92 2.10
CA ALA A 103 -9.36 -9.95 1.15
C ALA A 103 -8.82 -8.53 0.87
N ALA A 104 -9.72 -7.56 0.68
CA ALA A 104 -9.36 -6.15 0.55
C ALA A 104 -8.67 -5.61 1.82
N TRP A 105 -9.19 -5.95 3.00
CA TRP A 105 -8.63 -5.55 4.30
C TRP A 105 -7.24 -6.12 4.53
N LYS A 106 -6.99 -7.40 4.24
CA LYS A 106 -5.66 -8.01 4.35
C LYS A 106 -4.65 -7.35 3.41
N SER A 107 -5.06 -7.05 2.18
CA SER A 107 -4.23 -6.31 1.22
C SER A 107 -3.89 -4.92 1.74
N PHE A 108 -4.88 -4.25 2.34
CA PHE A 108 -4.71 -2.95 2.95
C PHE A 108 -3.77 -2.97 4.17
N VAL A 109 -3.92 -3.94 5.09
CA VAL A 109 -3.02 -4.12 6.25
C VAL A 109 -1.58 -4.38 5.79
N LYS A 110 -1.38 -5.16 4.71
CA LYS A 110 -0.06 -5.41 4.11
C LYS A 110 0.61 -4.12 3.60
N LEU A 111 -0.15 -3.20 3.02
CA LEU A 111 0.34 -1.89 2.56
C LEU A 111 0.58 -0.93 3.73
N MET A 112 -0.18 -1.10 4.81
CA MET A 112 -0.11 -0.31 6.02
C MET A 112 0.98 -0.78 6.98
N LYS A 113 2.08 -1.40 6.55
CA LYS A 113 3.24 -1.63 7.44
C LYS A 113 3.66 -0.27 8.05
N TRP A 114 3.42 -0.11 9.35
CA TRP A 114 3.87 1.04 10.15
C TRP A 114 5.28 0.78 10.64
#